data_AF-A0A3N0FWS8-F1
#
_entry.id   AF-A0A3N0FWS8-F1
#
_cell.length_a   1.000
_cell.length_b   1.000
_cell.length_c   1.000
_cell.angle_alpha   90.00
_cell.angle_beta   90.00
_cell.angle_gamma   90.00
#
_symmetry.space_group_name_H-M   'P 1'
#
loop_
_entity.id
_entity.type
_entity.pdbx_description
1 polymer ?
#
loop_
_entity_poly.entity_id
_entity_poly.type
_entity_poly.pdbx_seq_one_letter_code
_entity_poly.pdbx_strand_id
1 'polypeptide(L)'
;MTPFYTVKLTLIENKKGKTLETQLRKIININEFPDAIGAYIIRYENHCISRLNGKSTILKIGCTTKSFKNRFKNYNHQSDITIPGWNLYEILRTRTQKTNARVMYFLAHLSQGDNILIDFYLSDTEKKPQDLEQLLIKEYIEQHWELPPLNFGMK
;
A
#
# COMPACT_ATOMS: atom_id res chain seq x y z
N MET A 1 0.53 -14.74 -11.37
CA MET A 1 0.55 -13.83 -12.55
C MET A 1 1.84 -13.01 -12.58
N THR A 2 2.28 -12.50 -13.74
CA THR A 2 3.41 -11.56 -13.85
C THR A 2 2.91 -10.12 -13.81
N PRO A 3 3.54 -9.21 -13.04
CA PRO A 3 3.14 -7.81 -13.05
C PRO A 3 3.47 -7.14 -14.38
N PHE A 4 2.61 -6.21 -14.80
CA PHE A 4 2.84 -5.36 -15.96
C PHE A 4 3.99 -4.38 -15.71
N TYR A 5 4.05 -3.84 -14.50
CA TYR A 5 5.02 -2.82 -14.15
C TYR A 5 5.35 -2.90 -12.66
N THR A 6 6.61 -2.69 -12.29
CA THR A 6 7.07 -2.68 -10.90
C THR A 6 7.82 -1.39 -10.63
N VAL A 7 7.50 -0.73 -9.52
CA VAL A 7 8.17 0.51 -9.10
C VAL A 7 8.62 0.43 -7.66
N LYS A 8 9.71 1.13 -7.35
CA LYS A 8 10.10 1.36 -5.96
C LYS A 8 9.19 2.40 -5.32
N LEU A 9 8.58 2.07 -4.19
CA LEU A 9 7.82 3.00 -3.37
C LEU A 9 8.80 3.87 -2.57
N THR A 10 8.80 5.17 -2.85
CA THR A 10 9.57 6.14 -2.07
C THR A 10 8.65 7.14 -1.38
N LEU A 11 8.96 7.47 -0.13
CA LEU A 11 8.37 8.61 0.56
C LEU A 11 9.20 9.87 0.32
N ILE A 12 8.53 10.97 0.01
CA ILE A 12 9.14 12.30 -0.19
C ILE A 12 8.50 13.32 0.73
N GLU A 13 9.17 14.45 0.95
CA GLU A 13 8.61 15.57 1.70
C GLU A 13 7.44 16.22 0.97
N ASN A 14 6.44 16.65 1.75
CA ASN A 14 5.31 17.38 1.23
C ASN A 14 5.64 18.87 1.03
N LYS A 15 6.57 19.17 0.12
CA LYS A 15 7.05 20.55 -0.15
C LYS A 15 5.95 21.55 -0.53
N LYS A 16 4.77 21.07 -0.95
CA LYS A 16 3.60 21.89 -1.28
C LYS A 16 2.73 22.24 -0.05
N GLY A 17 3.13 21.81 1.15
CA GLY A 17 2.44 22.13 2.40
C GLY A 17 2.44 23.64 2.71
N LYS A 18 1.32 24.15 3.23
CA LYS A 18 1.18 25.58 3.59
C LYS A 18 1.87 25.95 4.90
N THR A 19 2.10 24.99 5.79
CA THR A 19 2.77 25.20 7.09
C THR A 19 4.02 24.33 7.18
N LEU A 20 4.97 24.71 8.05
CA LEU A 20 6.16 23.91 8.32
C LEU A 20 5.79 22.49 8.75
N GLU A 21 4.83 22.34 9.66
CA GLU A 21 4.31 21.05 10.09
C GLU A 21 3.78 20.22 8.90
N THR A 22 3.05 20.84 7.97
CA THR A 22 2.54 20.16 6.78
C THR A 22 3.65 19.77 5.81
N GLN A 23 4.73 20.56 5.73
CA GLN A 23 5.90 20.27 4.89
C GLN A 23 6.76 19.13 5.43
N LEU A 24 6.82 18.96 6.76
CA LEU A 24 7.52 17.86 7.41
C LEU A 24 6.85 16.49 7.17
N ARG A 25 5.56 16.47 6.82
CA ARG A 25 4.84 15.24 6.46
C ARG A 25 5.48 14.58 5.25
N LYS A 26 5.54 13.26 5.27
CA LYS A 26 5.98 12.43 4.15
C LYS A 26 4.78 11.95 3.34
N ILE A 27 4.94 11.90 2.03
CA ILE A 27 3.93 11.44 1.07
C ILE A 27 4.57 10.42 0.12
N ILE A 28 3.77 9.48 -0.37
CA ILE A 28 4.18 8.56 -1.43
C ILE A 28 4.42 9.37 -2.71
N ASN A 29 5.60 9.22 -3.29
CA ASN A 29 5.90 9.73 -4.63
C ASN A 29 5.16 8.91 -5.67
N ILE A 30 4.24 9.53 -6.40
CA ILE A 30 3.36 8.88 -7.38
C ILE A 30 3.69 9.25 -8.83
N ASN A 31 4.80 9.96 -9.08
CA ASN A 31 5.12 10.49 -10.41
C ASN A 31 5.26 9.39 -11.46
N GLU A 32 5.86 8.27 -11.09
CA GLU A 32 6.11 7.11 -11.95
C GLU A 32 4.92 6.15 -12.04
N PHE A 33 3.85 6.38 -11.27
CA PHE A 33 2.76 5.39 -11.21
C PHE A 33 1.91 5.48 -12.47
N PRO A 34 1.47 4.34 -13.04
CA PRO A 34 0.65 4.36 -14.24
C PRO A 34 -0.71 5.01 -13.96
N ASP A 35 -1.22 5.81 -14.90
CA ASP A 35 -2.59 6.34 -14.83
C ASP A 35 -3.58 5.34 -15.45
N ALA A 36 -3.64 4.16 -14.84
CA ALA A 36 -4.45 3.03 -15.31
C ALA A 36 -5.18 2.38 -14.13
N ILE A 37 -6.17 1.55 -14.46
CA ILE A 37 -6.95 0.76 -13.48
C ILE A 37 -6.42 -0.66 -13.38
N GLY A 38 -6.70 -1.33 -12.26
CA GLY A 38 -6.27 -2.71 -12.03
C GLY A 38 -5.99 -3.04 -10.58
N ALA A 39 -5.18 -4.08 -10.37
CA ALA A 39 -4.74 -4.52 -9.05
C ALA A 39 -3.26 -4.17 -8.81
N TYR A 40 -2.86 -4.12 -7.55
CA TYR A 40 -1.49 -3.87 -7.14
C TYR A 40 -1.12 -4.68 -5.90
N ILE A 41 0.18 -4.95 -5.77
CA ILE A 41 0.78 -5.57 -4.60
C ILE A 41 1.81 -4.61 -4.02
N ILE A 42 1.74 -4.31 -2.73
CA ILE A 42 2.80 -3.65 -1.98
C ILE A 42 3.57 -4.77 -1.27
N ARG A 43 4.88 -4.84 -1.47
CA ARG A 43 5.74 -5.87 -0.88
C ARG A 43 7.14 -5.35 -0.57
N TYR A 44 7.83 -6.07 0.29
CA TYR A 44 9.28 -5.96 0.40
C TYR A 44 9.97 -6.47 -0.87
N GLU A 45 11.14 -5.91 -1.17
CA GLU A 45 11.99 -6.40 -2.24
C GLU A 45 12.57 -7.76 -1.87
N ASN A 46 13.14 -7.88 -0.66
CA ASN A 46 13.85 -9.08 -0.21
C ASN A 46 13.39 -9.59 1.16
N HIS A 47 12.90 -8.70 2.03
CA HIS A 47 12.55 -9.04 3.40
C HIS A 47 11.30 -9.92 3.46
N CYS A 48 11.48 -11.14 3.96
CA CYS A 48 10.40 -12.10 4.15
C CYS A 48 9.83 -12.01 5.56
N ILE A 49 8.51 -11.86 5.65
CA ILE A 49 7.75 -11.82 6.90
C ILE A 49 7.20 -13.23 7.16
N SER A 50 7.33 -13.72 8.40
CA SER A 50 6.71 -14.99 8.80
C SER A 50 5.19 -14.93 8.70
N ARG A 51 4.59 -16.05 8.28
CA ARG A 51 3.15 -16.24 8.13
C ARG A 51 2.66 -17.46 8.90
N LEU A 52 1.35 -17.64 8.99
CA LEU A 52 0.76 -18.87 9.54
C LEU A 52 1.31 -20.11 8.80
N ASN A 53 1.43 -20.02 7.47
CA ASN A 53 2.16 -20.99 6.67
C ASN A 53 3.26 -20.33 5.82
N GLY A 54 4.51 -20.73 6.04
CA GLY A 54 5.68 -20.24 5.30
C GLY A 54 6.08 -18.80 5.60
N LYS A 55 6.58 -18.10 4.57
CA LYS A 55 7.01 -16.70 4.64
C LYS A 55 6.58 -15.96 3.39
N SER A 56 6.39 -14.64 3.48
CA SER A 56 5.99 -13.80 2.35
C SER A 56 6.59 -12.40 2.44
N THR A 57 6.96 -11.82 1.30
CA THR A 57 7.36 -10.40 1.20
C THR A 57 6.15 -9.48 1.10
N ILE A 58 4.95 -10.01 0.83
CA ILE A 58 3.75 -9.23 0.51
C ILE A 58 3.16 -8.60 1.78
N LEU A 59 2.83 -7.31 1.67
CA LEU A 59 2.26 -6.48 2.73
C LEU A 59 0.78 -6.18 2.47
N LYS A 60 0.43 -5.80 1.23
CA LYS A 60 -0.92 -5.43 0.81
C LYS A 60 -1.17 -5.92 -0.61
N ILE A 61 -2.36 -6.43 -0.86
CA ILE A 61 -2.91 -6.64 -2.21
C ILE A 61 -4.15 -5.76 -2.32
N GLY A 62 -4.31 -4.94 -3.35
CA GLY A 62 -5.47 -4.06 -3.51
C GLY A 62 -5.84 -3.81 -4.96
N CYS A 63 -7.01 -3.24 -5.23
CA CYS A 63 -7.37 -2.73 -6.55
C CYS A 63 -7.75 -1.24 -6.58
N THR A 64 -7.92 -0.74 -7.80
CA THR A 64 -8.48 0.58 -8.11
C THR A 64 -9.25 0.56 -9.43
N THR A 65 -10.42 1.20 -9.45
CA THR A 65 -11.25 1.42 -10.64
C THR A 65 -11.14 2.85 -11.19
N LYS A 66 -10.34 3.71 -10.54
CA LYS A 66 -10.12 5.11 -10.99
C LYS A 66 -8.77 5.25 -11.69
N SER A 67 -7.69 5.16 -10.91
CA SER A 67 -6.35 4.92 -11.41
C SER A 67 -5.41 4.56 -10.25
N PHE A 68 -4.23 4.02 -10.53
CA PHE A 68 -3.21 3.80 -9.50
C PHE A 68 -2.75 5.11 -8.89
N LYS A 69 -2.44 6.14 -9.70
CA LYS A 69 -2.13 7.48 -9.19
C LYS A 69 -3.17 7.99 -8.20
N ASN A 70 -4.46 7.87 -8.52
CA ASN A 70 -5.52 8.31 -7.62
C ASN A 70 -5.62 7.45 -6.34
N ARG A 71 -5.41 6.13 -6.44
CA ARG A 71 -5.44 5.24 -5.26
C ARG A 71 -4.34 5.59 -4.25
N PHE A 72 -3.14 5.88 -4.74
CA PHE A 72 -2.01 6.23 -3.88
C PHE A 72 -2.04 7.69 -3.44
N LYS A 73 -2.65 8.59 -4.22
CA LYS A 73 -3.03 9.92 -3.73
C LYS A 73 -3.99 9.85 -2.54
N ASN A 74 -4.93 8.90 -2.54
CA ASN A 74 -5.81 8.69 -1.39
C ASN A 74 -5.06 8.18 -0.14
N TYR A 75 -3.98 7.43 -0.29
CA TYR A 75 -3.10 7.11 0.84
C TYR A 75 -2.48 8.40 1.41
N ASN A 76 -1.99 9.30 0.55
CA ASN A 76 -1.38 10.57 0.96
C ASN A 76 -2.32 11.51 1.74
N HIS A 77 -3.65 11.30 1.71
CA HIS A 77 -4.58 12.03 2.58
C HIS A 77 -4.42 11.69 4.07
N GLN A 78 -3.67 10.63 4.41
CA GLN A 78 -3.31 10.26 5.77
C GLN A 78 -1.84 10.62 6.09
N SER A 79 -1.24 11.57 5.38
CA SER A 79 0.18 11.94 5.54
C SER A 79 0.52 12.60 6.88
N ASP A 80 -0.47 13.08 7.63
CA ASP A 80 -0.29 13.66 8.96
C ASP A 80 0.31 12.67 9.96
N ILE A 81 0.03 11.37 9.80
CA ILE A 81 0.50 10.31 10.71
C ILE A 81 1.94 9.85 10.41
N THR A 82 2.59 10.46 9.42
CA THR A 82 3.99 10.16 9.05
C THR A 82 5.00 10.92 9.90
N ILE A 83 4.54 11.87 10.71
CA ILE A 83 5.35 12.56 11.70
C ILE A 83 5.62 11.59 12.87
N PRO A 84 6.83 11.56 13.47
CA PRO A 84 7.08 10.77 14.67
C PRO A 84 6.19 11.19 15.85
N GLY A 85 5.93 10.25 16.77
CA GLY A 85 5.19 10.51 18.02
C GLY A 85 3.72 10.12 18.01
N TRP A 86 3.17 9.69 16.87
CA TRP A 86 1.80 9.18 16.82
C TRP A 86 1.69 7.72 17.28
N ASN A 87 0.64 7.44 18.07
CA ASN A 87 0.22 6.08 18.41
C ASN A 87 -0.79 5.55 17.38
N LEU A 88 -0.45 4.44 16.70
CA LEU A 88 -1.31 3.84 15.68
C LEU A 88 -2.70 3.44 16.23
N TYR A 89 -2.78 2.90 17.44
CA TYR A 89 -4.05 2.48 18.03
C TYR A 89 -5.01 3.67 18.19
N GLU A 90 -4.51 4.80 18.68
CA GLU A 90 -5.31 6.03 18.85
C GLU A 90 -5.74 6.61 17.50
N ILE A 91 -4.86 6.63 16.50
CA ILE A 91 -5.19 7.03 15.13
C ILE A 91 -6.36 6.17 14.62
N LEU A 92 -6.28 4.85 14.74
CA LEU A 92 -7.27 3.94 14.18
C LEU A 92 -8.65 4.00 14.87
N ARG A 93 -8.74 4.61 16.06
CA ARG A 93 -10.03 4.88 16.72
C ARG A 93 -10.80 6.03 16.08
N THR A 94 -10.10 7.01 15.52
CA THR A 94 -10.71 8.25 15.01
C THR A 94 -10.83 8.27 13.48
N ARG A 95 -10.09 7.41 12.76
CA ARG A 95 -10.09 7.40 11.29
C ARG A 95 -11.15 6.49 10.69
N THR A 96 -11.85 7.01 9.69
CA THR A 96 -12.78 6.26 8.83
C THR A 96 -12.04 5.37 7.84
N GLN A 97 -10.96 5.87 7.22
CA GLN A 97 -10.15 5.14 6.24
C GLN A 97 -8.97 4.39 6.91
N LYS A 98 -9.28 3.42 7.76
CA LYS A 98 -8.29 2.69 8.58
C LYS A 98 -7.18 2.02 7.77
N THR A 99 -7.50 1.43 6.62
CA THR A 99 -6.48 0.81 5.75
C THR A 99 -5.49 1.84 5.22
N ASN A 100 -5.97 3.02 4.82
CA ASN A 100 -5.08 4.07 4.34
C ASN A 100 -4.16 4.59 5.45
N ALA A 101 -4.70 4.73 6.66
CA ALA A 101 -3.90 5.10 7.83
C ALA A 101 -2.85 4.04 8.17
N ARG A 102 -3.19 2.74 8.16
CA ARG A 102 -2.21 1.67 8.40
C ARG A 102 -1.08 1.68 7.37
N VAL A 103 -1.41 1.82 6.09
CA VAL A 103 -0.41 1.87 5.02
C VAL A 103 0.55 3.05 5.24
N MET A 104 0.03 4.27 5.43
CA MET A 104 0.90 5.44 5.60
C MET A 104 1.73 5.38 6.89
N TYR A 105 1.14 4.92 8.00
CA TYR A 105 1.87 4.74 9.26
C TYR A 105 2.99 3.72 9.10
N PHE A 106 2.68 2.56 8.52
CA PHE A 106 3.66 1.50 8.29
C PHE A 106 4.82 1.96 7.41
N LEU A 107 4.52 2.64 6.28
CA LEU A 107 5.55 3.11 5.35
C LEU A 107 6.46 4.18 5.97
N ALA A 108 5.92 5.05 6.82
CA ALA A 108 6.69 6.15 7.43
C ALA A 108 7.56 5.69 8.61
N HIS A 109 7.12 4.66 9.32
CA HIS A 109 7.77 4.18 10.55
C HIS A 109 8.44 2.82 10.36
N LEU A 110 8.71 2.47 9.10
CA LEU A 110 9.42 1.27 8.72
C LEU A 110 10.86 1.34 9.28
N SER A 111 11.20 0.45 10.21
CA SER A 111 12.54 0.40 10.80
C SER A 111 13.52 -0.43 9.98
N GLN A 112 13.03 -1.17 8.97
CA GLN A 112 13.83 -2.08 8.18
C GLN A 112 14.47 -1.37 6.99
N GLY A 113 15.75 -1.66 6.72
CA GLY A 113 16.51 -1.09 5.61
C GLY A 113 16.22 -1.72 4.24
N ASP A 114 15.10 -2.43 4.08
CA ASP A 114 14.73 -3.03 2.79
C ASP A 114 13.85 -2.09 1.96
N ASN A 115 13.89 -2.27 0.64
CA ASN A 115 13.08 -1.49 -0.27
C ASN A 115 11.64 -2.01 -0.28
N ILE A 116 10.68 -1.10 -0.44
CA ILE A 116 9.29 -1.44 -0.73
C ILE A 116 9.06 -1.29 -2.23
N LEU A 117 8.51 -2.32 -2.86
CA LEU A 117 8.10 -2.33 -4.26
C LEU A 117 6.58 -2.34 -4.37
N ILE A 118 6.09 -1.78 -5.47
CA ILE A 118 4.71 -1.91 -5.91
C ILE A 118 4.70 -2.60 -7.26
N ASP A 119 4.05 -3.76 -7.31
CA ASP A 119 3.76 -4.47 -8.54
C ASP A 119 2.37 -4.08 -9.03
N PHE A 120 2.22 -3.67 -10.29
CA PHE A 120 0.95 -3.29 -10.91
C PHE A 120 0.49 -4.34 -11.92
N TYR A 121 -0.80 -4.68 -11.85
CA TYR A 121 -1.48 -5.61 -12.74
C TYR A 121 -2.63 -4.86 -13.40
N LEU A 122 -2.52 -4.60 -14.71
CA LEU A 122 -3.53 -3.83 -15.43
C LEU A 122 -4.80 -4.66 -15.59
N SER A 123 -5.94 -3.99 -15.45
CA SER A 123 -7.24 -4.54 -15.82
C SER A 123 -7.50 -4.30 -17.30
N ASP A 124 -8.22 -5.24 -17.91
CA ASP A 124 -8.67 -5.20 -19.30
C ASP A 124 -10.18 -5.54 -19.38
N THR A 125 -10.68 -5.74 -20.60
CA THR A 125 -12.09 -6.09 -20.85
C THR A 125 -12.52 -7.42 -20.24
N GLU A 126 -11.59 -8.33 -20.00
CA GLU A 126 -11.86 -9.68 -19.50
C GLU A 126 -11.65 -9.79 -17.98
N LYS A 127 -10.75 -8.98 -17.42
CA LYS A 127 -10.39 -9.03 -16.01
C LYS A 127 -10.60 -7.67 -15.36
N LYS A 128 -11.69 -7.54 -14.60
CA LYS A 128 -11.97 -6.32 -13.83
C LYS A 128 -10.97 -6.18 -12.69
N PRO A 129 -10.74 -4.96 -12.16
CA PRO A 129 -9.78 -4.76 -11.06
C PRO A 129 -10.06 -5.62 -9.82
N GLN A 130 -11.34 -5.84 -9.51
CA GLN A 130 -11.79 -6.69 -8.40
C GLN A 130 -11.47 -8.17 -8.63
N ASP A 131 -11.67 -8.66 -9.85
CA ASP A 131 -11.38 -10.06 -10.19
C ASP A 131 -9.88 -10.34 -10.08
N LEU A 132 -9.05 -9.37 -10.50
CA LEU A 132 -7.60 -9.41 -10.32
C LEU A 132 -7.19 -9.42 -8.84
N GLU A 133 -7.76 -8.54 -8.02
CA GLU A 133 -7.49 -8.54 -6.57
C GLU A 133 -7.92 -9.85 -5.92
N GLN A 134 -9.10 -10.37 -6.27
CA GLN A 134 -9.60 -11.64 -5.73
C GLN A 134 -8.69 -12.81 -6.12
N LEU A 135 -8.23 -12.86 -7.37
CA LEU A 135 -7.30 -13.88 -7.83
C LEU A 135 -5.96 -13.82 -7.06
N LEU A 136 -5.37 -12.63 -6.93
CA LEU A 136 -4.12 -12.44 -6.19
C LEU A 136 -4.26 -12.78 -4.70
N ILE A 137 -5.39 -12.41 -4.09
CA ILE A 137 -5.68 -12.74 -2.69
C ILE A 137 -5.88 -14.24 -2.53
N LYS A 138 -6.58 -14.91 -3.45
CA LYS A 138 -6.77 -16.36 -3.43
C LYS A 138 -5.43 -17.08 -3.51
N GLU A 139 -4.56 -16.72 -4.47
CA GLU A 139 -3.21 -17.27 -4.60
C GLU A 139 -2.40 -17.09 -3.29
N TYR A 140 -2.50 -15.93 -2.66
CA TYR A 140 -1.84 -15.66 -1.38
C TYR A 140 -2.38 -16.51 -0.23
N ILE A 141 -3.71 -16.61 -0.07
CA ILE A 141 -4.35 -17.38 1.01
C ILE A 141 -4.05 -18.87 0.87
N GLU A 142 -4.07 -19.40 -0.35
CA GLU A 142 -3.76 -20.82 -0.59
C GLU A 142 -2.34 -21.18 -0.13
N GLN A 143 -1.40 -20.25 -0.21
CA GLN A 143 -0.01 -20.44 0.21
C GLN A 143 0.21 -20.17 1.70
N HIS A 144 -0.46 -19.17 2.28
CA HIS A 144 -0.11 -18.63 3.60
C HIS A 144 -1.19 -18.83 4.68
N TRP A 145 -2.38 -19.26 4.28
CA TRP A 145 -3.56 -19.51 5.13
C TRP A 145 -4.06 -18.29 5.91
N GLU A 146 -3.68 -17.09 5.48
CA GLU A 146 -4.13 -15.82 6.03
C GLU A 146 -4.14 -14.74 4.94
N LEU A 147 -4.65 -13.55 5.26
CA LEU A 147 -4.56 -12.37 4.40
C LEU A 147 -3.20 -11.65 4.57
N PRO A 148 -2.77 -10.83 3.59
CA PRO A 148 -1.63 -9.95 3.80
C PRO A 148 -1.82 -9.02 5.02
N PRO A 149 -0.75 -8.63 5.72
CA PRO A 149 -0.83 -7.94 7.01
C PRO A 149 -1.46 -6.54 6.93
N LEU A 150 -1.59 -5.93 5.75
CA LEU A 150 -2.27 -4.64 5.58
C LEU A 150 -3.65 -4.78 4.91
N ASN A 151 -4.13 -6.00 4.64
CA ASN A 151 -5.47 -6.29 4.10
C ASN A 151 -6.59 -6.36 5.17
N PHE A 152 -6.35 -5.86 6.39
CA PHE A 152 -7.34 -5.90 7.47
C PHE A 152 -8.68 -5.25 7.11
N GLY A 153 -9.76 -5.93 7.48
CA GLY A 153 -11.13 -5.41 7.39
C GLY A 153 -11.78 -5.60 6.02
N MET A 154 -11.25 -6.50 5.18
CA MET A 154 -12.06 -7.08 4.11
C MET A 154 -13.23 -7.82 4.78
N LYS A 155 -14.41 -7.20 4.71
CA LYS A 155 -15.68 -7.83 5.07
C LYS A 155 -16.19 -8.62 3.89
#